data_AF-A0A9N9AXS2-F1
#
_entry.id   AF-A0A9N9AXS2-F1
#
_cell.length_a   1.000
_cell.length_b   1.000
_cell.length_c   1.000
_cell.angle_alpha   90.00
_cell.angle_beta   90.00
_cell.angle_gamma   90.00
#
_symmetry.space_group_name_H-M   'P 1'
#
loop_
_entity.id
_entity.type
_entity.pdbx_description
1 polymer ?
#
loop_
_entity_poly.entity_id
_entity_poly.type
_entity_poly.pdbx_seq_one_letter_code
_entity_poly.pdbx_strand_id
1 'polypeptide(L)'
;MSAFVKFFSTLKESRNIVRVLLKLPNHINTQANKFTNDDVKAMRVQFRPASENHVIPNEKIEDFPEQYVCPRINRKMLKDDDFNVGNISDFSNKSVQTFFDKLAIVTRNPPGIPESRTDDLVADLLRIARLNDYPLKIAQQLPCKLHIFNEPYVSAKPEFVVTKKAISMIVVEDKTLQNVDPRFNFGEMQIAAEILSCGDENIRNVKKVTDQVLFAVRFISTYTTFYKAEISAEYWREFANGLPKDNSVIIKRWPAENDDKSGLDLADPDGREAVLTALTKIRQYLLKYCY
;
A
#
# COMPACT_ATOMS: atom_id res chain seq x y z
N MET A 1 26.01 -23.53 -4.24
CA MET A 1 24.56 -23.32 -4.00
C MET A 1 24.28 -21.84 -4.16
N SER A 2 23.34 -21.45 -5.05
CA SER A 2 22.99 -20.04 -5.28
C SER A 2 22.43 -19.39 -3.99
N ALA A 3 22.69 -18.08 -3.79
CA ALA A 3 22.14 -17.29 -2.68
C ALA A 3 20.60 -17.41 -2.56
N PHE A 4 19.93 -17.62 -3.70
CA PHE A 4 18.49 -17.88 -3.78
C PHE A 4 18.11 -19.20 -3.08
N VAL A 5 18.85 -20.29 -3.31
CA VAL A 5 18.58 -21.60 -2.70
C VAL A 5 18.78 -21.55 -1.17
N LYS A 6 19.79 -20.80 -0.70
CA LYS A 6 20.08 -20.61 0.74
C LYS A 6 19.02 -19.74 1.44
N PHE A 7 18.43 -18.77 0.75
CA PHE A 7 17.33 -17.95 1.27
C PHE A 7 16.03 -18.74 1.48
N PHE A 8 15.70 -19.67 0.58
CA PHE A 8 14.49 -20.49 0.71
C PHE A 8 14.62 -21.65 1.69
N SER A 9 15.81 -22.27 1.82
CA SER A 9 16.03 -23.34 2.81
C SER A 9 15.92 -22.81 4.24
N THR A 10 16.55 -21.66 4.51
CA THR A 10 16.51 -21.00 5.83
C THR A 10 15.10 -20.57 6.22
N LEU A 11 14.32 -20.02 5.28
CA LEU A 11 12.94 -19.60 5.57
C LEU A 11 12.01 -20.78 5.87
N LYS A 12 12.22 -21.94 5.23
CA LYS A 12 11.43 -23.16 5.50
C LYS A 12 11.72 -23.71 6.89
N GLU A 13 12.97 -23.70 7.30
CA GLU A 13 13.42 -24.12 8.64
C GLU A 13 12.84 -23.19 9.72
N SER A 14 13.01 -21.88 9.58
CA SER A 14 12.43 -20.88 10.49
C SER A 14 10.91 -21.03 10.66
N ARG A 15 10.18 -21.27 9.55
CA ARG A 15 8.72 -21.50 9.61
C ARG A 15 8.34 -22.75 10.38
N ASN A 16 9.12 -23.81 10.29
CA ASN A 16 8.87 -25.03 11.07
C ASN A 16 9.11 -24.79 12.56
N ILE A 17 10.17 -24.06 12.92
CA ILE A 17 10.46 -23.67 14.31
C ILE A 17 9.27 -22.89 14.89
N VAL A 18 8.85 -21.82 14.21
CA VAL A 18 7.74 -20.97 14.68
C VAL A 18 6.45 -21.75 14.81
N ARG A 19 6.13 -22.66 13.87
CA ARG A 19 4.92 -23.50 13.96
C ARG A 19 4.92 -24.40 15.20
N VAL A 20 6.05 -25.02 15.50
CA VAL A 20 6.20 -25.84 16.72
C VAL A 20 5.99 -24.99 17.97
N LEU A 21 6.51 -23.76 17.99
CA LEU A 21 6.41 -22.85 19.12
C LEU A 21 5.02 -22.23 19.32
N LEU A 22 4.32 -21.85 18.24
CA LEU A 22 3.00 -21.22 18.31
C LEU A 22 1.92 -22.16 18.88
N LYS A 23 2.11 -23.48 18.73
CA LYS A 23 1.16 -24.56 19.04
C LYS A 23 -0.18 -24.40 18.30
N LEU A 24 -0.82 -25.52 17.93
CA LEU A 24 -2.19 -25.48 17.40
C LEU A 24 -3.14 -24.90 18.48
N PRO A 25 -4.14 -24.07 18.11
CA PRO A 25 -4.57 -23.69 16.76
C PRO A 25 -3.99 -22.36 16.23
N ASN A 26 -2.94 -21.79 16.83
CA ASN A 26 -2.47 -20.42 16.57
C ASN A 26 -1.66 -20.25 15.27
N HIS A 27 -1.92 -21.07 14.25
CA HIS A 27 -1.20 -20.96 12.99
C HIS A 27 -1.74 -19.80 12.17
N ILE A 28 -0.86 -18.83 11.89
CA ILE A 28 -1.11 -17.84 10.85
C ILE A 28 -0.46 -18.24 9.53
N ASN A 29 -1.02 -17.74 8.43
CA ASN A 29 -0.47 -17.89 7.08
C ASN A 29 0.95 -17.31 6.99
N THR A 30 1.78 -17.92 6.14
CA THR A 30 3.20 -17.53 5.98
C THR A 30 3.45 -16.62 4.78
N GLN A 31 2.42 -16.28 4.02
CA GLN A 31 2.48 -15.38 2.86
C GLN A 31 1.40 -14.31 3.02
N ALA A 32 1.78 -13.04 2.84
CA ALA A 32 0.87 -11.90 3.00
C ALA A 32 -0.37 -12.00 2.11
N ASN A 33 -0.21 -12.38 0.84
CA ASN A 33 -1.32 -12.56 -0.11
C ASN A 33 -2.28 -13.73 0.22
N LYS A 34 -1.99 -14.51 1.26
CA LYS A 34 -2.86 -15.58 1.78
C LYS A 34 -3.47 -15.25 3.14
N PHE A 35 -3.25 -14.04 3.66
CA PHE A 35 -3.82 -13.65 4.94
C PHE A 35 -5.35 -13.65 4.90
N THR A 36 -5.91 -14.11 6.00
CA THR A 36 -7.34 -14.20 6.27
C THR A 36 -7.70 -13.28 7.43
N ASN A 37 -9.01 -13.15 7.69
CA ASN A 37 -9.49 -12.46 8.88
C ASN A 37 -8.94 -13.06 10.18
N ASP A 38 -8.77 -14.37 10.25
CA ASP A 38 -8.30 -15.02 11.47
C ASP A 38 -6.81 -14.76 11.70
N ASP A 39 -6.01 -14.65 10.63
CA ASP A 39 -4.61 -14.22 10.72
C ASP A 39 -4.53 -12.80 11.29
N VAL A 40 -5.31 -11.86 10.74
CA VAL A 40 -5.36 -10.46 11.18
C VAL A 40 -5.81 -10.34 12.64
N LYS A 41 -6.80 -11.14 13.06
CA LYS A 41 -7.23 -11.21 14.47
C LYS A 41 -6.17 -11.81 15.38
N ALA A 42 -5.49 -12.88 14.96
CA ALA A 42 -4.41 -13.50 15.72
C ALA A 42 -3.23 -12.53 15.92
N MET A 43 -3.03 -11.63 14.96
CA MET A 43 -2.09 -10.51 15.03
C MET A 43 -2.61 -9.31 15.83
N ARG A 44 -3.84 -9.36 16.34
CA ARG A 44 -4.51 -8.27 17.07
C ARG A 44 -4.53 -6.95 16.27
N VAL A 45 -4.74 -7.06 14.97
CA VAL A 45 -4.92 -5.92 14.06
C VAL A 45 -6.41 -5.71 13.80
N GLN A 46 -6.83 -4.45 13.75
CA GLN A 46 -8.20 -4.07 13.39
C GLN A 46 -8.17 -2.93 12.36
N PHE A 47 -8.96 -3.07 11.29
CA PHE A 47 -9.29 -1.96 10.40
C PHE A 47 -10.43 -1.12 10.99
N ARG A 48 -10.30 0.20 10.98
CA ARG A 48 -11.33 1.12 11.47
C ARG A 48 -11.64 2.19 10.42
N PRO A 49 -12.92 2.37 10.03
CA PRO A 49 -13.31 3.50 9.19
C PRO A 49 -12.99 4.81 9.88
N ALA A 50 -12.49 5.79 9.12
CA ALA A 50 -12.10 7.09 9.63
C ALA A 50 -12.36 8.20 8.61
N SER A 51 -12.39 9.43 9.10
CA SER A 51 -12.38 10.64 8.27
C SER A 51 -10.96 10.96 7.77
N GLU A 52 -10.86 11.77 6.71
CA GLU A 52 -9.59 12.16 6.08
C GLU A 52 -8.54 12.60 7.11
N ASN A 53 -8.89 13.53 7.99
CA ASN A 53 -7.98 14.14 8.97
C ASN A 53 -7.37 13.16 9.99
N HIS A 54 -7.92 11.96 10.13
CA HIS A 54 -7.36 10.92 11.00
C HIS A 54 -6.39 9.98 10.26
N VAL A 55 -6.38 10.01 8.93
CA VAL A 55 -5.56 9.14 8.06
C VAL A 55 -4.50 9.97 7.34
N ILE A 56 -4.89 11.10 6.75
CA ILE A 56 -4.02 12.02 6.02
C ILE A 56 -3.48 13.08 6.97
N PRO A 57 -2.15 13.30 7.03
CA PRO A 57 -1.55 14.35 7.83
C PRO A 57 -2.05 15.74 7.44
N ASN A 58 -2.22 16.64 8.41
CA ASN A 58 -2.61 18.02 8.16
C ASN A 58 -1.40 18.89 7.76
N GLU A 59 -0.81 18.59 6.61
CA GLU A 59 0.32 19.33 6.06
C GLU A 59 -0.12 20.38 5.04
N LYS A 60 0.69 21.44 4.92
CA LYS A 60 0.55 22.38 3.81
C LYS A 60 0.86 21.68 2.49
N ILE A 61 0.05 21.94 1.48
CA ILE A 61 0.27 21.45 0.14
C ILE A 61 1.32 22.36 -0.51
N GLU A 62 2.42 21.77 -0.98
CA GLU A 62 3.46 22.44 -1.74
C GLU A 62 3.72 21.62 -2.99
N ASP A 63 4.08 22.26 -4.11
CA ASP A 63 4.35 21.58 -5.38
C ASP A 63 3.20 20.68 -5.85
N PHE A 64 1.96 21.19 -5.78
CA PHE A 64 0.78 20.42 -6.18
C PHE A 64 0.75 20.21 -7.71
N PRO A 65 0.53 18.98 -8.20
CA PRO A 65 0.54 18.69 -9.63
C PRO A 65 -0.80 19.02 -10.32
N GLU A 66 -1.19 20.31 -10.33
CA GLU A 66 -2.50 20.82 -10.82
C GLU A 66 -2.91 20.29 -12.20
N GLN A 67 -1.96 20.20 -13.13
CA GLN A 67 -2.21 19.75 -14.51
C GLN A 67 -2.79 18.33 -14.62
N TYR A 68 -2.61 17.49 -13.59
CA TYR A 68 -3.12 16.12 -13.55
C TYR A 68 -4.54 16.02 -12.95
N VAL A 69 -5.08 17.11 -12.38
CA VAL A 69 -6.48 17.15 -11.96
C VAL A 69 -7.40 17.23 -13.17
N CYS A 70 -7.10 18.11 -14.14
CA CYS A 70 -7.86 18.34 -15.37
C CYS A 70 -9.39 18.21 -15.20
N PRO A 71 -10.09 19.25 -14.68
CA PRO A 71 -11.51 19.17 -14.31
C PRO A 71 -12.46 18.77 -15.46
N ARG A 72 -12.04 18.97 -16.71
CA ARG A 72 -12.86 18.66 -17.89
C ARG A 72 -12.96 17.17 -18.18
N ILE A 73 -11.95 16.37 -17.80
CA ILE A 73 -11.93 14.93 -18.10
C ILE A 73 -12.52 14.16 -16.94
N ASN A 74 -13.68 13.57 -17.17
CA ASN A 74 -14.35 12.72 -16.20
C ASN A 74 -14.42 11.26 -16.68
N ARG A 75 -14.92 10.38 -15.81
CA ARG A 75 -15.08 8.96 -16.11
C ARG A 75 -15.87 8.71 -17.39
N LYS A 76 -16.93 9.48 -17.65
CA LYS A 76 -17.76 9.29 -18.86
C LYS A 76 -16.92 9.48 -20.11
N MET A 77 -16.09 10.52 -20.15
CA MET A 77 -15.16 10.76 -21.26
C MET A 77 -14.11 9.65 -21.35
N LEU A 78 -13.50 9.24 -20.22
CA LEU A 78 -12.48 8.19 -20.21
C LEU A 78 -13.00 6.82 -20.67
N LYS A 79 -14.31 6.57 -20.52
CA LYS A 79 -14.98 5.35 -21.00
C LYS A 79 -15.40 5.41 -22.46
N ASP A 80 -15.38 6.59 -23.08
CA ASP A 80 -15.73 6.74 -24.49
C ASP A 80 -14.70 6.02 -25.37
N ASP A 81 -15.15 5.24 -26.34
CA ASP A 81 -14.27 4.50 -27.26
C ASP A 81 -13.52 5.47 -28.19
N ASP A 82 -14.10 6.65 -28.46
CA ASP A 82 -13.50 7.71 -29.27
C ASP A 82 -12.57 8.64 -28.45
N PHE A 83 -12.44 8.41 -27.12
CA PHE A 83 -11.53 9.21 -26.31
C PHE A 83 -10.09 9.05 -26.77
N ASN A 84 -9.54 10.17 -27.24
CA ASN A 84 -8.18 10.30 -27.74
C ASN A 84 -7.51 11.50 -27.06
N VAL A 85 -6.50 11.21 -26.25
CA VAL A 85 -5.76 12.22 -25.48
C VAL A 85 -5.06 13.26 -26.35
N GLY A 86 -4.68 12.90 -27.58
CA GLY A 86 -4.02 13.80 -28.52
C GLY A 86 -4.91 14.91 -29.06
N ASN A 87 -6.23 14.76 -28.94
CA ASN A 87 -7.21 15.76 -29.37
C ASN A 87 -7.54 16.79 -28.27
N ILE A 88 -6.99 16.63 -27.06
CA ILE A 88 -7.27 17.50 -25.92
C ILE A 88 -6.29 18.66 -25.93
N SER A 89 -6.72 19.82 -26.42
CA SER A 89 -5.88 21.01 -26.59
C SER A 89 -5.28 21.54 -25.29
N ASP A 90 -5.90 21.24 -24.14
CA ASP A 90 -5.43 21.67 -22.82
C ASP A 90 -4.14 20.94 -22.39
N PHE A 91 -3.76 19.85 -23.06
CA PHE A 91 -2.56 19.09 -22.75
C PHE A 91 -1.36 19.55 -23.57
N SER A 92 -0.64 20.54 -23.05
CA SER A 92 0.68 20.95 -23.57
C SER A 92 1.82 20.02 -23.14
N ASN A 93 1.61 19.22 -22.08
CA ASN A 93 2.62 18.36 -21.47
C ASN A 93 2.42 16.89 -21.84
N LYS A 94 3.40 16.30 -22.54
CA LYS A 94 3.37 14.89 -22.96
C LYS A 94 3.23 13.91 -21.78
N SER A 95 3.79 14.22 -20.61
CA SER A 95 3.64 13.37 -19.42
C SER A 95 2.20 13.37 -18.87
N VAL A 96 1.48 14.49 -19.03
CA VAL A 96 0.05 14.56 -18.69
C VAL A 96 -0.75 13.72 -19.67
N GLN A 97 -0.46 13.83 -20.97
CA GLN A 97 -1.11 13.00 -21.99
C GLN A 97 -0.93 11.51 -21.71
N THR A 98 0.30 11.06 -21.43
CA THR A 98 0.57 9.65 -21.09
C THR A 98 -0.23 9.18 -19.87
N PHE A 99 -0.33 10.01 -18.82
CA PHE A 99 -1.11 9.65 -17.64
C PHE A 99 -2.60 9.46 -17.98
N PHE A 100 -3.19 10.37 -18.73
CA PHE A 100 -4.61 10.29 -19.11
C PHE A 100 -4.91 9.16 -20.08
N ASP A 101 -3.97 8.81 -20.97
CA ASP A 101 -4.07 7.64 -21.84
C ASP A 101 -4.11 6.34 -21.02
N LYS A 102 -3.15 6.16 -20.10
CA LYS A 102 -3.13 5.02 -19.16
C LYS A 102 -4.39 4.97 -18.30
N LEU A 103 -4.83 6.12 -17.78
CA LEU A 103 -6.04 6.21 -16.98
C LEU A 103 -7.28 5.79 -17.78
N ALA A 104 -7.42 6.18 -19.04
CA ALA A 104 -8.52 5.75 -19.90
C ALA A 104 -8.52 4.24 -20.11
N ILE A 105 -7.36 3.64 -20.36
CA ILE A 105 -7.20 2.17 -20.50
C ILE A 105 -7.69 1.45 -19.23
N VAL A 106 -7.20 1.86 -18.05
CA VAL A 106 -7.59 1.25 -16.77
C VAL A 106 -9.06 1.50 -16.44
N THR A 107 -9.61 2.67 -16.81
CA THR A 107 -11.02 3.03 -16.58
C THR A 107 -11.99 2.20 -17.44
N ARG A 108 -11.64 1.95 -18.72
CA ARG A 108 -12.42 1.11 -19.62
C ARG A 108 -12.41 -0.35 -19.17
N ASN A 109 -11.30 -0.80 -18.58
CA ASN A 109 -11.10 -2.17 -18.09
C ASN A 109 -11.55 -3.26 -19.09
N PRO A 110 -11.12 -3.22 -20.37
CA PRO A 110 -11.49 -4.24 -21.35
C PRO A 110 -11.11 -5.66 -20.88
N PRO A 111 -11.83 -6.71 -21.35
CA PRO A 111 -11.50 -8.09 -21.03
C PRO A 111 -10.02 -8.42 -21.34
N GLY A 112 -9.35 -9.09 -20.41
CA GLY A 112 -7.96 -9.51 -20.57
C GLY A 112 -6.92 -8.39 -20.36
N ILE A 113 -7.28 -7.25 -19.76
CA ILE A 113 -6.30 -6.25 -19.38
C ILE A 113 -5.27 -6.86 -18.41
N PRO A 114 -3.96 -6.76 -18.71
CA PRO A 114 -2.94 -7.19 -17.76
C PRO A 114 -2.95 -6.32 -16.51
N GLU A 115 -2.69 -6.93 -15.35
CA GLU A 115 -2.52 -6.23 -14.07
C GLU A 115 -1.49 -5.10 -14.17
N SER A 116 -0.40 -5.33 -14.94
CA SER A 116 0.67 -4.36 -15.21
C SER A 116 0.22 -2.99 -15.73
N ARG A 117 -0.99 -2.86 -16.29
CA ARG A 117 -1.56 -1.55 -16.66
C ARG A 117 -1.97 -0.72 -15.46
N THR A 118 -2.45 -1.37 -14.41
CA THR A 118 -2.74 -0.74 -13.11
C THR A 118 -1.42 -0.35 -12.45
N ASP A 119 -0.45 -1.26 -12.43
CA ASP A 119 0.89 -1.00 -11.87
C ASP A 119 1.55 0.21 -12.54
N ASP A 120 1.48 0.31 -13.88
CA ASP A 120 2.00 1.43 -14.66
C ASP A 120 1.33 2.77 -14.31
N LEU A 121 0.01 2.76 -14.08
CA LEU A 121 -0.75 3.95 -13.69
C LEU A 121 -0.40 4.38 -12.26
N VAL A 122 -0.34 3.43 -11.33
CA VAL A 122 0.02 3.66 -9.92
C VAL A 122 1.45 4.18 -9.81
N ALA A 123 2.39 3.58 -10.52
CA ALA A 123 3.78 4.03 -10.53
C ALA A 123 3.92 5.47 -11.05
N ASP A 124 3.18 5.84 -12.11
CA ASP A 124 3.15 7.21 -12.60
C ASP A 124 2.54 8.16 -11.57
N LEU A 125 1.43 7.78 -10.92
CA LEU A 125 0.79 8.59 -9.89
C LEU A 125 1.73 8.87 -8.70
N LEU A 126 2.47 7.88 -8.23
CA LEU A 126 3.45 8.05 -7.16
C LEU A 126 4.59 9.00 -7.58
N ARG A 127 5.03 8.94 -8.84
CA ARG A 127 6.04 9.87 -9.40
C ARG A 127 5.49 11.28 -9.57
N ILE A 128 4.25 11.43 -10.03
CA ILE A 128 3.54 12.72 -10.13
C ILE A 128 3.43 13.38 -8.75
N ALA A 129 3.15 12.58 -7.72
CA ALA A 129 3.15 13.03 -6.33
C ALA A 129 4.56 13.26 -5.75
N ARG A 130 5.64 13.11 -6.54
CA ARG A 130 7.05 13.26 -6.12
C ARG A 130 7.47 12.35 -4.96
N LEU A 131 6.90 11.14 -4.90
CA LEU A 131 7.31 10.12 -3.91
C LEU A 131 8.54 9.31 -4.36
N ASN A 132 9.11 9.64 -5.54
CA ASN A 132 10.34 9.06 -6.07
C ASN A 132 11.49 10.07 -6.17
N ASP A 133 11.36 11.21 -5.51
CA ASP A 133 12.37 12.27 -5.50
C ASP A 133 13.17 12.19 -4.19
N TYR A 134 14.50 12.33 -4.28
CA TYR A 134 15.37 12.26 -3.11
C TYR A 134 14.91 13.22 -1.99
N PRO A 135 14.83 12.77 -0.72
CA PRO A 135 15.34 11.51 -0.16
C PRO A 135 14.39 10.31 -0.21
N LEU A 136 13.24 10.45 -0.85
CA LEU A 136 12.28 9.36 -1.06
C LEU A 136 12.66 8.56 -2.32
N LYS A 137 12.26 7.29 -2.34
CA LYS A 137 12.38 6.43 -3.52
C LYS A 137 11.29 5.37 -3.51
N ILE A 138 10.84 4.99 -4.69
CA ILE A 138 9.94 3.86 -4.91
C ILE A 138 10.80 2.60 -5.07
N ALA A 139 10.50 1.59 -4.28
CA ALA A 139 11.03 0.24 -4.44
C ALA A 139 9.88 -0.68 -4.89
N GLN A 140 10.00 -1.25 -6.09
CA GLN A 140 9.04 -2.24 -6.59
C GLN A 140 9.32 -3.59 -5.94
N GLN A 141 8.26 -4.30 -5.56
CA GLN A 141 8.33 -5.71 -5.20
C GLN A 141 9.36 -6.01 -4.10
N LEU A 142 9.51 -5.07 -3.14
CA LEU A 142 10.50 -5.15 -2.07
C LEU A 142 10.14 -6.29 -1.11
N PRO A 143 10.96 -7.35 -0.99
CA PRO A 143 10.66 -8.44 -0.09
C PRO A 143 10.77 -7.95 1.37
N CYS A 144 9.72 -8.16 2.15
CA CYS A 144 9.70 -7.87 3.58
C CYS A 144 9.31 -9.12 4.37
N LYS A 145 9.76 -9.19 5.62
CA LYS A 145 9.44 -10.31 6.50
C LYS A 145 8.97 -9.81 7.84
N LEU A 146 7.94 -10.48 8.36
CA LEU A 146 7.61 -10.41 9.77
C LEU A 146 8.23 -11.60 10.48
N HIS A 147 8.93 -11.32 11.57
CA HIS A 147 9.53 -12.32 12.42
C HIS A 147 8.66 -12.58 13.64
N ILE A 148 8.55 -13.85 14.01
CA ILE A 148 7.83 -14.33 15.19
C ILE A 148 8.79 -15.26 15.94
N PHE A 149 8.90 -15.12 17.26
CA PHE A 149 9.98 -15.73 18.04
C PHE A 149 11.38 -15.37 17.50
N ASN A 150 11.54 -14.15 16.98
CA ASN A 150 12.73 -13.68 16.26
C ASN A 150 13.11 -14.44 14.99
N GLU A 151 12.27 -15.39 14.55
CA GLU A 151 12.47 -16.18 13.34
C GLU A 151 11.61 -15.63 12.20
N PRO A 152 12.16 -15.46 10.97
CA PRO A 152 11.38 -14.98 9.84
C PRO A 152 10.24 -15.96 9.53
N TYR A 153 8.99 -15.47 9.54
CA TYR A 153 7.82 -16.34 9.43
C TYR A 153 6.92 -15.97 8.26
N VAL A 154 6.39 -14.75 8.26
CA VAL A 154 5.54 -14.23 7.18
C VAL A 154 6.42 -13.55 6.15
N SER A 155 6.15 -13.82 4.88
CA SER A 155 6.76 -13.12 3.76
C SER A 155 5.73 -12.23 3.09
N ALA A 156 6.11 -10.97 2.91
CA ALA A 156 5.37 -9.96 2.21
C ALA A 156 6.21 -9.48 1.01
N LYS A 157 5.55 -9.08 -0.05
CA LYS A 157 6.20 -8.51 -1.23
C LYS A 157 5.25 -7.48 -1.81
N PRO A 158 5.15 -6.29 -1.19
CA PRO A 158 4.22 -5.28 -1.65
C PRO A 158 4.54 -4.87 -3.08
N GLU A 159 3.53 -4.47 -3.85
CA GLU A 159 3.74 -4.07 -5.25
C GLU A 159 4.73 -2.89 -5.32
N PHE A 160 4.48 -1.86 -4.52
CA PHE A 160 5.43 -0.76 -4.32
C PHE A 160 5.59 -0.43 -2.84
N VAL A 161 6.80 0.02 -2.49
CA VAL A 161 7.10 0.60 -1.20
C VAL A 161 7.79 1.95 -1.42
N VAL A 162 7.23 3.02 -0.84
CA VAL A 162 7.95 4.29 -0.74
C VAL A 162 8.82 4.24 0.50
N THR A 163 10.12 4.43 0.29
CA THR A 163 11.12 4.39 1.36
C THR A 163 11.83 5.74 1.49
N LYS A 164 12.25 6.08 2.70
CA LYS A 164 13.25 7.12 2.97
C LYS A 164 14.49 6.41 3.50
N LYS A 165 15.63 6.54 2.81
CA LYS A 165 16.83 5.72 3.06
C LYS A 165 16.53 4.20 2.95
N ALA A 166 16.48 3.49 4.09
CA ALA A 166 16.20 2.05 4.18
C ALA A 166 14.91 1.77 4.97
N ILE A 167 14.10 2.81 5.24
CA ILE A 167 12.89 2.74 6.05
C ILE A 167 11.68 2.85 5.14
N SER A 168 10.83 1.82 5.17
CA SER A 168 9.53 1.77 4.53
C SER A 168 8.58 2.74 5.21
N MET A 169 7.92 3.59 4.42
CA MET A 169 7.03 4.64 4.90
C MET A 169 5.60 4.48 4.36
N ILE A 170 5.48 4.07 3.09
CA ILE A 170 4.22 3.82 2.42
C ILE A 170 4.27 2.42 1.80
N VAL A 171 3.29 1.59 2.12
CA VAL A 171 3.01 0.32 1.44
C VAL A 171 1.95 0.57 0.38
N VAL A 172 2.19 0.15 -0.86
CA VAL A 172 1.22 0.35 -1.94
C VAL A 172 0.85 -1.00 -2.51
N GLU A 173 -0.45 -1.29 -2.46
CA GLU A 173 -1.06 -2.46 -3.05
C GLU A 173 -2.01 -2.04 -4.15
N ASP A 174 -1.96 -2.73 -5.27
CA ASP A 174 -2.94 -2.59 -6.32
C ASP A 174 -3.53 -3.94 -6.71
N LYS A 175 -4.75 -3.86 -7.24
CA LYS A 175 -5.53 -4.98 -7.73
C LYS A 175 -6.34 -4.53 -8.93
N THR A 176 -6.57 -5.43 -9.87
CA THR A 176 -7.62 -5.25 -10.87
C THR A 176 -9.00 -5.52 -10.24
N LEU A 177 -10.07 -5.00 -10.85
CA LEU A 177 -11.46 -5.29 -10.42
C LEU A 177 -11.80 -6.79 -10.48
N GLN A 178 -11.06 -7.59 -11.26
CA GLN A 178 -11.27 -9.04 -11.38
C GLN A 178 -10.54 -9.82 -10.28
N ASN A 179 -9.51 -9.22 -9.68
CA ASN A 179 -8.63 -9.86 -8.69
C ASN A 179 -9.01 -9.53 -7.23
N VAL A 180 -10.14 -8.86 -7.00
CA VAL A 180 -10.64 -8.54 -5.66
C VAL A 180 -11.72 -9.53 -5.23
N ASP A 181 -11.62 -10.01 -4.00
CA ASP A 181 -12.57 -10.95 -3.41
C ASP A 181 -13.12 -10.40 -2.08
N PRO A 182 -14.45 -10.22 -1.96
CA PRO A 182 -15.07 -9.72 -0.73
C PRO A 182 -14.81 -10.61 0.49
N ARG A 183 -14.59 -11.92 0.30
CA ARG A 183 -14.29 -12.86 1.41
C ARG A 183 -12.94 -12.58 2.08
N PHE A 184 -12.03 -11.90 1.36
CA PHE A 184 -10.73 -11.46 1.85
C PHE A 184 -10.70 -9.94 2.08
N ASN A 185 -11.87 -9.32 2.31
CA ASN A 185 -12.04 -7.88 2.55
C ASN A 185 -11.37 -7.02 1.48
N PHE A 186 -11.48 -7.43 0.21
CA PHE A 186 -10.95 -6.66 -0.93
C PHE A 186 -9.44 -6.37 -0.81
N GLY A 187 -8.67 -7.29 -0.22
CA GLY A 187 -7.21 -7.19 -0.09
C GLY A 187 -6.69 -6.56 1.20
N GLU A 188 -7.55 -6.08 2.11
CA GLU A 188 -7.11 -5.49 3.38
C GLU A 188 -6.30 -6.45 4.25
N MET A 189 -6.61 -7.75 4.18
CA MET A 189 -5.89 -8.75 4.97
C MET A 189 -4.40 -8.83 4.56
N GLN A 190 -4.13 -8.68 3.25
CA GLN A 190 -2.77 -8.60 2.71
C GLN A 190 -2.08 -7.31 3.16
N ILE A 191 -2.76 -6.16 3.09
CA ILE A 191 -2.23 -4.85 3.53
C ILE A 191 -1.80 -4.89 4.99
N ALA A 192 -2.57 -5.53 5.88
CA ALA A 192 -2.19 -5.70 7.28
C ALA A 192 -0.86 -6.46 7.42
N ALA A 193 -0.71 -7.58 6.69
CA ALA A 193 0.52 -8.37 6.72
C ALA A 193 1.72 -7.58 6.19
N GLU A 194 1.53 -6.75 5.17
CA GLU A 194 2.58 -5.95 4.55
C GLU A 194 3.00 -4.77 5.40
N ILE A 195 2.05 -4.03 5.98
CA ILE A 195 2.34 -2.99 6.98
C ILE A 195 3.19 -3.58 8.11
N LEU A 196 2.78 -4.73 8.65
CA LEU A 196 3.52 -5.36 9.75
C LEU A 196 4.90 -5.87 9.33
N SER A 197 5.01 -6.48 8.15
CA SER A 197 6.29 -6.97 7.64
C SER A 197 7.26 -5.83 7.31
N CYS A 198 6.78 -4.74 6.70
CA CYS A 198 7.59 -3.55 6.45
C CYS A 198 8.02 -2.87 7.76
N GLY A 199 7.14 -2.81 8.76
CA GLY A 199 7.48 -2.26 10.08
C GLY A 199 8.52 -3.10 10.84
N ASP A 200 8.42 -4.43 10.80
CA ASP A 200 9.45 -5.28 11.44
C ASP A 200 10.81 -5.16 10.71
N GLU A 201 10.82 -5.10 9.37
CA GLU A 201 12.04 -4.81 8.61
C GLU A 201 12.65 -3.44 8.96
N ASN A 202 11.83 -2.41 9.16
CA ASN A 202 12.31 -1.10 9.61
C ASN A 202 13.07 -1.22 10.95
N ILE A 203 12.49 -1.90 11.94
CA ILE A 203 13.11 -2.13 13.25
C ILE A 203 14.45 -2.83 13.11
N ARG A 204 14.53 -3.83 12.23
CA ARG A 204 15.74 -4.62 11.98
C ARG A 204 16.81 -3.79 11.28
N ASN A 205 16.41 -2.94 10.33
CA ASN A 205 17.31 -2.02 9.64
C ASN A 205 17.89 -0.97 10.59
N VAL A 206 17.09 -0.40 11.49
CA VAL A 206 17.56 0.58 12.49
C VAL A 206 18.15 -0.06 13.75
N LYS A 207 17.97 -1.37 13.93
CA LYS A 207 18.37 -2.15 15.12
C LYS A 207 17.84 -1.56 16.43
N LYS A 208 16.63 -1.01 16.40
CA LYS A 208 15.99 -0.35 17.54
C LYS A 208 14.47 -0.54 17.45
N VAL A 209 13.89 -1.07 18.53
CA VAL A 209 12.43 -1.18 18.64
C VAL A 209 11.87 0.18 19.05
N THR A 210 11.11 0.81 18.16
CA THR A 210 10.48 2.11 18.37
C THR A 210 9.05 2.11 17.87
N ASP A 211 8.30 3.12 18.28
CA ASP A 211 7.02 3.43 17.65
C ASP A 211 7.23 3.71 16.16
N GLN A 212 6.23 3.35 15.36
CA GLN A 212 6.26 3.54 13.92
C GLN A 212 4.94 4.07 13.42
N VAL A 213 5.02 4.96 12.43
CA VAL A 213 3.88 5.42 11.64
C VAL A 213 4.08 4.93 10.23
N LEU A 214 3.16 4.09 9.75
CA LEU A 214 3.17 3.56 8.38
C LEU A 214 1.88 3.98 7.69
N PHE A 215 2.03 4.47 6.47
CA PHE A 215 0.89 4.67 5.58
C PHE A 215 0.76 3.46 4.66
N ALA A 216 -0.45 3.21 4.19
CA ALA A 216 -0.64 2.37 3.01
C ALA A 216 -1.63 3.00 2.05
N VAL A 217 -1.52 2.63 0.78
CA VAL A 217 -2.45 3.05 -0.27
C VAL A 217 -2.87 1.80 -1.04
N ARG A 218 -4.17 1.59 -1.18
CA ARG A 218 -4.74 0.53 -1.99
C ARG A 218 -5.35 1.13 -3.25
N PHE A 219 -5.00 0.57 -4.40
CA PHE A 219 -5.65 0.85 -5.68
C PHE A 219 -6.45 -0.37 -6.13
N ILE A 220 -7.74 -0.20 -6.38
CA ILE A 220 -8.56 -1.20 -7.06
C ILE A 220 -8.96 -0.58 -8.40
N SER A 221 -8.27 -0.96 -9.48
CA SER A 221 -8.36 -0.26 -10.77
C SER A 221 -8.11 1.26 -10.61
N THR A 222 -9.16 2.08 -10.63
CA THR A 222 -9.09 3.54 -10.49
C THR A 222 -9.45 4.04 -9.09
N TYR A 223 -9.94 3.17 -8.21
CA TYR A 223 -10.40 3.54 -6.87
C TYR A 223 -9.28 3.43 -5.85
N THR A 224 -9.04 4.51 -5.12
CA THR A 224 -7.93 4.67 -4.19
C THR A 224 -8.42 4.72 -2.74
N THR A 225 -7.79 3.96 -1.86
CA THR A 225 -8.05 3.98 -0.41
C THR A 225 -6.76 4.18 0.35
N PHE A 226 -6.77 5.07 1.34
CA PHE A 226 -5.62 5.37 2.19
C PHE A 226 -5.76 4.74 3.56
N TYR A 227 -4.63 4.37 4.13
CA TYR A 227 -4.51 3.78 5.44
C TYR A 227 -3.42 4.44 6.26
N LYS A 228 -3.62 4.49 7.57
CA LYS A 228 -2.60 4.92 8.53
C LYS A 228 -2.58 3.96 9.72
N ALA A 229 -1.40 3.45 10.04
CA ALA A 229 -1.15 2.64 11.23
C ALA A 229 -0.12 3.36 12.11
N GLU A 230 -0.46 3.54 13.39
CA GLU A 230 0.47 3.95 14.44
C GLU A 230 0.69 2.72 15.32
N ILE A 231 1.92 2.21 15.32
CA ILE A 231 2.26 0.92 15.93
C ILE A 231 3.30 1.16 17.02
N SER A 232 2.96 0.81 18.26
CA SER A 232 3.83 1.07 19.40
C SER A 232 5.03 0.11 19.47
N ALA A 233 6.10 0.57 20.10
CA ALA A 233 7.26 -0.25 20.43
C ALA A 233 6.86 -1.47 21.27
N GLU A 234 5.88 -1.35 22.18
CA GLU A 234 5.39 -2.45 23.00
C GLU A 234 4.81 -3.59 22.15
N TYR A 235 3.99 -3.26 21.15
CA TYR A 235 3.43 -4.25 20.24
C TYR A 235 4.53 -5.01 19.48
N TRP A 236 5.55 -4.30 19.01
CA TRP A 236 6.68 -4.94 18.32
C TRP A 236 7.48 -5.89 19.22
N ARG A 237 7.67 -5.55 20.50
CA ARG A 237 8.41 -6.40 21.46
C ARG A 237 7.72 -7.75 21.68
N GLU A 238 6.40 -7.82 21.55
CA GLU A 238 5.67 -9.08 21.75
C GLU A 238 6.07 -10.15 20.72
N PHE A 239 6.47 -9.76 19.50
CA PHE A 239 6.91 -10.70 18.47
C PHE A 239 8.15 -11.51 18.84
N ALA A 240 8.98 -11.03 19.76
CA ALA A 240 10.11 -11.80 20.28
C ALA A 240 9.65 -13.06 21.03
N ASN A 241 8.41 -13.06 21.56
CA ASN A 241 7.83 -14.11 22.40
C ASN A 241 6.58 -14.77 21.77
N GLY A 242 6.29 -14.52 20.49
CA GLY A 242 5.19 -15.14 19.76
C GLY A 242 4.23 -14.13 19.15
N LEU A 243 2.94 -14.45 19.08
CA LEU A 243 1.92 -13.51 18.63
C LEU A 243 1.57 -12.49 19.72
N PRO A 244 1.17 -11.27 19.36
CA PRO A 244 0.70 -10.26 20.31
C PRO A 244 -0.47 -10.77 21.15
N LYS A 245 -0.48 -10.43 22.44
CA LYS A 245 -1.53 -10.78 23.41
C LYS A 245 -2.08 -9.55 24.11
N ASP A 246 -1.22 -8.59 24.41
CA ASP A 246 -1.57 -7.44 25.23
C ASP A 246 -1.87 -6.22 24.36
N ASN A 247 -0.98 -5.90 23.40
CA ASN A 247 -1.14 -4.75 22.53
C ASN A 247 -1.90 -5.10 21.26
N SER A 248 -2.41 -4.08 20.57
CA SER A 248 -3.16 -4.22 19.32
C SER A 248 -2.87 -3.04 18.40
N VAL A 249 -3.03 -3.24 17.10
CA VAL A 249 -2.85 -2.18 16.10
C VAL A 249 -4.20 -1.83 15.50
N ILE A 250 -4.49 -0.53 15.43
CA ILE A 250 -5.62 0.01 14.68
C ILE A 250 -5.08 0.61 13.38
N ILE A 251 -5.53 0.06 12.26
CA ILE A 251 -5.29 0.61 10.93
C ILE A 251 -6.51 1.45 10.56
N LYS A 252 -6.35 2.77 10.53
CA LYS A 252 -7.42 3.69 10.14
C LYS A 252 -7.50 3.74 8.62
N ARG A 253 -8.72 3.70 8.07
CA ARG A 253 -8.99 3.69 6.62
C ARG A 253 -9.81 4.91 6.21
N TRP A 254 -9.43 5.52 5.09
CA TRP A 254 -10.21 6.57 4.42
C TRP A 254 -10.11 6.44 2.89
N PRO A 255 -11.23 6.50 2.12
CA PRO A 255 -12.62 6.61 2.56
C PRO A 255 -13.09 5.47 3.47
N ALA A 256 -14.15 5.69 4.24
CA ALA A 256 -14.55 4.81 5.34
C ALA A 256 -15.00 3.42 4.87
N GLU A 257 -15.70 3.35 3.74
CA GLU A 257 -16.25 2.11 3.18
C GLU A 257 -15.17 1.22 2.59
N ASN A 258 -15.33 -0.10 2.73
CA ASN A 258 -14.44 -1.09 2.13
C ASN A 258 -15.23 -1.95 1.14
N ASP A 259 -15.25 -1.52 -0.11
CA ASP A 259 -15.69 -2.33 -1.24
C ASP A 259 -14.76 -2.13 -2.46
N ASP A 260 -15.10 -2.72 -3.60
CA ASP A 260 -14.29 -2.69 -4.82
C ASP A 260 -14.32 -1.33 -5.54
N LYS A 261 -15.21 -0.40 -5.15
CA LYS A 261 -15.49 0.88 -5.84
C LYS A 261 -15.74 2.07 -4.91
N SER A 262 -15.58 1.93 -3.59
CA SER A 262 -15.83 2.97 -2.58
C SER A 262 -14.66 3.92 -2.36
N GLY A 263 -13.53 3.63 -2.99
CA GLY A 263 -12.35 4.49 -2.94
C GLY A 263 -12.55 5.81 -3.69
N LEU A 264 -11.60 6.73 -3.49
CA LEU A 264 -11.48 7.94 -4.29
C LEU A 264 -11.12 7.57 -5.71
N ASP A 265 -11.91 8.03 -6.66
CA ASP A 265 -11.78 7.58 -8.02
C ASP A 265 -10.89 8.50 -8.88
N LEU A 266 -9.83 7.93 -9.46
CA LEU A 266 -8.95 8.63 -10.39
C LEU A 266 -9.61 8.97 -11.74
N ALA A 267 -10.70 8.30 -12.12
CA ALA A 267 -11.43 8.64 -13.33
C ALA A 267 -12.27 9.92 -13.16
N ASP A 268 -12.59 10.29 -11.92
CA ASP A 268 -13.32 11.51 -11.55
C ASP A 268 -12.34 12.64 -11.20
N PRO A 269 -12.54 13.87 -11.69
CA PRO A 269 -11.63 14.98 -11.40
C PRO A 269 -11.52 15.30 -9.90
N ASP A 270 -12.62 15.26 -9.15
CA ASP A 270 -12.61 15.56 -7.71
C ASP A 270 -11.90 14.43 -6.95
N GLY A 271 -12.12 13.19 -7.38
CA GLY A 271 -11.41 12.02 -6.86
C GLY A 271 -9.90 12.09 -7.13
N ARG A 272 -9.47 12.49 -8.33
CA ARG A 272 -8.05 12.75 -8.65
C ARG A 272 -7.45 13.83 -7.76
N GLU A 273 -8.14 14.96 -7.61
CA GLU A 273 -7.67 16.06 -6.78
C GLU A 273 -7.48 15.60 -5.33
N ALA A 274 -8.45 14.86 -4.78
CA ALA A 274 -8.37 14.31 -3.44
C ALA A 274 -7.18 13.34 -3.26
N VAL A 275 -6.95 12.44 -4.23
CA VAL A 275 -5.82 11.50 -4.19
C VAL A 275 -4.47 12.21 -4.27
N LEU A 276 -4.31 13.14 -5.21
CA LEU A 276 -3.08 13.93 -5.36
C LEU A 276 -2.82 14.79 -4.12
N THR A 277 -3.87 15.33 -3.52
CA THR A 277 -3.80 16.11 -2.28
C THR A 277 -3.32 15.25 -1.13
N ALA A 278 -3.93 14.07 -0.94
CA ALA A 278 -3.57 13.12 0.09
C ALA A 278 -2.11 12.66 -0.03
N LEU A 279 -1.68 12.24 -1.23
CA LEU A 279 -0.30 11.84 -1.49
C LEU A 279 0.69 12.99 -1.24
N THR A 280 0.35 14.21 -1.64
CA THR A 280 1.18 15.40 -1.40
C THR A 280 1.32 15.69 0.09
N LYS A 281 0.23 15.67 0.86
CA LYS A 281 0.26 15.86 2.32
C LYS A 281 1.08 14.77 3.02
N ILE A 282 0.92 13.50 2.62
CA ILE A 282 1.75 12.40 3.13
C ILE A 282 3.22 12.64 2.80
N ARG A 283 3.56 12.98 1.54
CA ARG A 283 4.94 13.31 1.15
C ARG A 283 5.52 14.37 2.08
N GLN A 284 4.81 15.47 2.31
CA GLN A 284 5.29 16.56 3.15
C GLN A 284 5.53 16.11 4.60
N TYR A 285 4.64 15.29 5.14
CA TYR A 285 4.81 14.71 6.46
C TYR A 285 6.08 13.84 6.53
N LEU A 286 6.30 12.97 5.53
CA LEU A 286 7.47 12.10 5.46
C LEU A 286 8.79 12.87 5.32
N LEU A 287 8.78 13.97 4.58
CA LEU A 287 9.95 14.83 4.42
C LEU A 287 10.32 15.52 5.74
N LYS A 288 9.33 16.00 6.50
CA LYS A 288 9.53 16.77 7.73
C LYS A 288 9.83 15.92 8.97
N TYR A 289 9.08 14.84 9.19
CA TYR A 289 9.04 14.17 10.50
C TYR A 289 9.64 12.76 10.53
N CYS A 290 9.86 12.13 9.38
CA CYS A 290 10.41 10.78 9.33
C CYS A 290 11.92 10.80 9.07
N TYR A 291 12.70 9.99 9.80
CA TYR A 291 14.18 10.06 9.83
C TYR A 291 14.86 9.06 8.88
#